data_AF-A0A6J6LAY3-F1
#
_entry.id   AF-A0A6J6LAY3-F1
#
_cell.length_a   1.000
_cell.length_b   1.000
_cell.length_c   1.000
_cell.angle_alpha   90.00
_cell.angle_beta   90.00
_cell.angle_gamma   90.00
#
_symmetry.space_group_name_H-M   'P 1'
#
loop_
_entity.id
_entity.type
_entity.pdbx_description
1 polymer ?
#
loop_
_entity_poly.entity_id
_entity_poly.type
_entity_poly.pdbx_seq_one_letter_code
_entity_poly.pdbx_strand_id
1 'polypeptide(L)'
;MPAAHSFGPNSFLTISDVPRQWNNWLACQYETQTYCYEPLKIIDSSGNEQPAQGSLIPNTNCHGNGSPSSYNPEVINPLCDLTGAHWMEVGVGGAFTKTDLANTYRWKLRTGKIEPSVLMLGDTQQTVVGGDATTGWTLEIWAKPAVKAYLEGCYSASTCPKTSVARSSEIALAGYCRMLSIDSYSQSGVSVSTVELRSALRGTFIATNGISQSWKFSLDTFFVTAVSPHFLPPDSSGKSEITPGFVRVFLPKAYIILDRGYKSLSLVTPERVKLTVSGENATAKVTPTDHGILVDTGVTHFSAPNPEMMVLKADDSLTAVPPASVVPSAKPTLATLKKGKSKTLSSIAKPKASQRPKWTASGACRISGTRVVASKKSGTCKVTVRVLNTKKKYVVLKTVSYKVS
;
A
#
# COMPACT_ATOMS: atom_id res chain seq x y z
N MET A 1 -26.24 -8.99 27.82
CA MET A 1 -27.12 -9.41 26.70
C MET A 1 -26.46 -8.93 25.42
N PRO A 2 -26.12 -9.77 24.43
CA PRO A 2 -25.64 -9.24 23.16
C PRO A 2 -26.82 -8.62 22.42
N ALA A 3 -26.70 -7.33 22.10
CA ALA A 3 -27.71 -6.53 21.43
C ALA A 3 -27.88 -6.96 19.96
N ALA A 4 -29.06 -6.66 19.42
CA ALA A 4 -29.57 -7.09 18.12
C ALA A 4 -28.55 -7.01 16.97
N HIS A 5 -28.41 -8.15 16.28
CA HIS A 5 -27.54 -8.38 15.12
C HIS A 5 -28.18 -7.73 13.89
N SER A 6 -27.61 -6.64 13.36
CA SER A 6 -28.03 -6.13 12.04
C SER A 6 -27.23 -6.77 10.90
N PHE A 7 -27.97 -7.06 9.83
CA PHE A 7 -27.75 -7.91 8.66
C PHE A 7 -26.39 -7.84 7.96
N GLY A 8 -25.83 -9.02 7.65
CA GLY A 8 -24.67 -9.20 6.78
C GLY A 8 -23.61 -10.18 7.34
N PRO A 9 -23.00 -11.07 6.53
CA PRO A 9 -22.00 -12.02 7.01
C PRO A 9 -20.68 -11.42 7.53
N ASN A 10 -20.37 -10.15 7.20
CA ASN A 10 -19.11 -9.48 7.56
C ASN A 10 -19.27 -8.39 8.65
N SER A 11 -20.44 -8.28 9.31
CA SER A 11 -20.80 -7.11 10.14
C SER A 11 -20.06 -6.98 11.48
N PHE A 12 -19.48 -8.07 12.01
CA PHE A 12 -18.93 -8.08 13.37
C PHE A 12 -17.57 -8.80 13.51
N LEU A 13 -16.80 -8.85 12.42
CA LEU A 13 -15.57 -9.63 12.38
C LEU A 13 -14.44 -9.03 13.25
N THR A 14 -13.66 -9.93 13.83
CA THR A 14 -12.42 -9.67 14.56
C THR A 14 -11.22 -10.15 13.77
N ILE A 15 -10.00 -9.82 14.25
CA ILE A 15 -8.75 -10.24 13.61
C ILE A 15 -8.61 -11.77 13.50
N SER A 16 -9.28 -12.52 14.38
CA SER A 16 -9.24 -13.99 14.37
C SER A 16 -10.10 -14.57 13.26
N ASP A 17 -11.12 -13.85 12.82
CA ASP A 17 -12.10 -14.29 11.83
C ASP A 17 -11.58 -14.15 10.40
N VAL A 18 -12.35 -14.71 9.45
CA VAL A 18 -12.07 -14.64 8.02
C VAL A 18 -13.30 -14.08 7.32
N PRO A 19 -13.17 -13.03 6.48
CA PRO A 19 -14.32 -12.45 5.80
C PRO A 19 -14.83 -13.40 4.73
N ARG A 20 -16.13 -13.32 4.44
CA ARG A 20 -16.71 -14.05 3.32
C ARG A 20 -16.50 -13.31 2.00
N GLN A 21 -16.29 -14.06 0.92
CA GLN A 21 -16.14 -13.51 -0.43
C GLN A 21 -17.41 -12.80 -0.90
N TRP A 22 -17.31 -11.89 -1.87
CA TRP A 22 -18.45 -11.22 -2.54
C TRP A 22 -19.40 -10.45 -1.60
N ASN A 23 -19.06 -10.34 -0.32
CA ASN A 23 -19.84 -9.64 0.69
C ASN A 23 -19.14 -8.34 1.03
N ASN A 24 -19.87 -7.25 0.79
CA ASN A 24 -19.36 -5.92 1.08
C ASN A 24 -19.13 -5.76 2.58
N TRP A 25 -18.01 -5.16 2.90
CA TRP A 25 -17.64 -4.77 4.25
C TRP A 25 -18.47 -3.56 4.67
N LEU A 26 -18.75 -3.45 5.96
CA LEU A 26 -19.55 -2.36 6.50
C LEU A 26 -18.66 -1.26 7.08
N ALA A 27 -19.28 -0.13 7.39
CA ALA A 27 -18.65 0.90 8.20
C ALA A 27 -18.23 0.32 9.56
N CYS A 28 -17.04 0.69 10.05
CA CYS A 28 -16.56 0.27 11.35
C CYS A 28 -17.46 0.84 12.47
N GLN A 29 -17.98 -0.03 13.32
CA GLN A 29 -18.85 0.32 14.44
C GLN A 29 -18.10 0.45 15.78
N TYR A 30 -16.94 -0.23 15.91
CA TYR A 30 -16.14 -0.23 17.13
C TYR A 30 -14.65 -0.35 16.84
N GLU A 31 -13.82 0.05 17.81
CA GLU A 31 -12.38 0.20 17.64
C GLU A 31 -11.65 -1.11 17.32
N THR A 32 -12.16 -2.26 17.76
CA THR A 32 -11.54 -3.57 17.53
C THR A 32 -12.05 -4.29 16.29
N GLN A 33 -13.01 -3.70 15.55
CA GLN A 33 -13.56 -4.31 14.35
C GLN A 33 -12.50 -4.35 13.24
N THR A 34 -12.43 -5.47 12.53
CA THR A 34 -11.65 -5.64 11.31
C THR A 34 -12.57 -5.99 10.14
N TYR A 35 -12.06 -5.91 8.91
CA TYR A 35 -12.83 -6.11 7.69
C TYR A 35 -13.99 -5.10 7.57
N CYS A 36 -13.67 -3.83 7.81
CA CYS A 36 -14.59 -2.70 7.80
C CYS A 36 -13.90 -1.45 7.24
N TYR A 37 -14.69 -0.44 6.87
CA TYR A 37 -14.18 0.85 6.41
C TYR A 37 -14.50 1.99 7.39
N GLU A 38 -13.61 2.99 7.46
CA GLU A 38 -13.86 4.25 8.14
C GLU A 38 -14.52 5.26 7.17
N PRO A 39 -15.29 6.25 7.66
CA PRO A 39 -15.98 7.21 6.83
C PRO A 39 -15.07 7.92 5.81
N LEU A 40 -15.59 8.06 4.58
CA LEU A 40 -14.93 8.73 3.47
C LEU A 40 -14.84 10.24 3.71
N LYS A 41 -13.70 10.81 3.30
CA LYS A 41 -13.44 12.25 3.29
C LYS A 41 -13.07 12.72 1.90
N ILE A 42 -13.44 13.96 1.60
CA ILE A 42 -13.12 14.64 0.34
C ILE A 42 -12.17 15.77 0.67
N ILE A 43 -11.07 15.84 -0.07
CA ILE A 43 -10.12 16.95 -0.06
C ILE A 43 -10.34 17.68 -1.38
N ASP A 44 -10.89 18.88 -1.30
CA ASP A 44 -11.14 19.70 -2.50
C ASP A 44 -9.85 20.20 -3.14
N SER A 45 -9.96 20.86 -4.29
CA SER A 45 -8.82 21.47 -4.99
C SER A 45 -8.10 22.55 -4.18
N SER A 46 -8.73 23.09 -3.14
CA SER A 46 -8.16 24.09 -2.22
C SER A 46 -7.45 23.44 -1.02
N GLY A 47 -7.48 22.12 -0.90
CA GLY A 47 -6.90 21.36 0.20
C GLY A 47 -7.78 21.27 1.45
N ASN A 48 -9.04 21.71 1.38
CA ASN A 48 -9.97 21.61 2.51
C ASN A 48 -10.51 20.18 2.63
N GLU A 49 -10.41 19.60 3.82
CA GLU A 49 -10.92 18.27 4.12
C GLU A 49 -12.35 18.38 4.69
N GLN A 50 -13.30 17.69 4.06
CA GLN A 50 -14.69 17.62 4.48
C GLN A 50 -15.20 16.17 4.46
N PRO A 51 -16.22 15.82 5.27
CA PRO A 51 -16.89 14.54 5.12
C PRO A 51 -17.50 14.42 3.72
N ALA A 52 -17.47 13.23 3.13
CA ALA A 52 -18.20 12.99 1.90
C ALA A 52 -19.70 13.22 2.12
N GLN A 53 -20.32 14.00 1.25
CA GLN A 53 -21.77 14.24 1.26
C GLN A 53 -22.48 13.21 0.37
N GLY A 54 -23.70 12.81 0.74
CA GLY A 54 -24.57 11.98 -0.12
C GLY A 54 -24.29 10.47 -0.09
N SER A 55 -24.42 9.83 -1.25
CA SER A 55 -24.44 8.36 -1.45
C SER A 55 -23.07 7.74 -1.76
N LEU A 56 -21.97 8.47 -1.56
CA LEU A 56 -20.61 7.95 -1.80
C LEU A 56 -20.17 7.06 -0.63
N ILE A 57 -20.04 5.76 -0.89
CA ILE A 57 -19.78 4.76 0.15
C ILE A 57 -18.55 3.96 -0.23
N PRO A 58 -17.52 3.86 0.63
CA PRO A 58 -16.42 2.92 0.41
C PRO A 58 -16.98 1.51 0.17
N ASN A 59 -16.60 0.92 -0.96
CA ASN A 59 -16.91 -0.45 -1.30
C ASN A 59 -15.65 -1.29 -1.09
N THR A 60 -15.78 -2.38 -0.35
CA THR A 60 -14.71 -3.36 -0.18
C THR A 60 -15.29 -4.74 0.03
N ASN A 61 -14.76 -5.73 -0.68
CA ASN A 61 -15.11 -7.13 -0.50
C ASN A 61 -13.89 -8.00 -0.87
N CYS A 62 -13.98 -9.31 -0.69
CA CYS A 62 -12.96 -10.26 -1.14
C CYS A 62 -13.47 -11.09 -2.32
N HIS A 63 -12.60 -11.37 -3.28
CA HIS A 63 -12.86 -12.14 -4.50
C HIS A 63 -11.92 -13.34 -4.57
N GLY A 64 -12.41 -14.45 -5.11
CA GLY A 64 -11.62 -15.64 -5.38
C GLY A 64 -11.82 -16.20 -6.79
N ASN A 65 -11.06 -17.23 -7.11
CA ASN A 65 -11.22 -17.98 -8.35
C ASN A 65 -12.39 -18.97 -8.20
N GLY A 66 -13.60 -18.51 -8.50
CA GLY A 66 -14.81 -19.33 -8.50
C GLY A 66 -16.04 -18.51 -8.86
N SER A 67 -16.85 -19.01 -9.79
CA SER A 67 -18.16 -18.41 -10.07
C SER A 67 -19.14 -18.83 -8.97
N PRO A 68 -20.00 -17.93 -8.46
CA PRO A 68 -21.02 -18.26 -7.46
C PRO A 68 -22.14 -19.20 -7.99
N SER A 69 -21.95 -19.88 -9.12
CA SER A 69 -22.96 -20.67 -9.85
C SER A 69 -23.38 -22.00 -9.20
N SER A 70 -23.06 -22.22 -7.92
CA SER A 70 -23.49 -23.40 -7.18
C SER A 70 -24.57 -23.03 -6.17
N TYR A 71 -25.53 -23.90 -5.90
CA TYR A 71 -26.64 -23.63 -4.95
C TYR A 71 -26.32 -23.95 -3.47
N ASN A 72 -25.07 -24.29 -3.14
CA ASN A 72 -24.66 -24.59 -1.77
C ASN A 72 -24.15 -23.30 -1.07
N PRO A 73 -24.71 -22.84 0.07
CA PRO A 73 -24.31 -21.61 0.74
C PRO A 73 -22.81 -21.47 1.08
N GLU A 74 -22.13 -22.58 1.39
CA GLU A 74 -20.68 -22.58 1.63
C GLU A 74 -19.85 -22.46 0.34
N VAL A 75 -20.48 -22.78 -0.80
CA VAL A 75 -19.91 -22.68 -2.14
C VAL A 75 -20.37 -21.38 -2.84
N ILE A 76 -21.51 -20.80 -2.47
CA ILE A 76 -22.01 -19.48 -2.89
C ILE A 76 -21.19 -18.36 -2.23
N ASN A 77 -20.78 -18.57 -0.97
CA ASN A 77 -20.12 -17.55 -0.19
C ASN A 77 -18.95 -18.10 0.67
N PRO A 78 -17.90 -18.63 0.01
CA PRO A 78 -16.74 -19.18 0.68
C PRO A 78 -15.96 -18.12 1.46
N LEU A 79 -15.14 -18.58 2.41
CA LEU A 79 -14.21 -17.71 3.13
C LEU A 79 -13.14 -17.15 2.18
N CYS A 80 -12.65 -15.95 2.50
CA CYS A 80 -11.52 -15.35 1.81
C CYS A 80 -10.22 -16.11 2.16
N ASP A 81 -9.48 -16.53 1.14
CA ASP A 81 -8.19 -17.18 1.31
C ASP A 81 -7.11 -16.13 1.63
N LEU A 82 -6.59 -16.22 2.85
CA LEU A 82 -5.58 -15.33 3.38
C LEU A 82 -4.15 -15.73 2.98
N THR A 83 -3.97 -16.77 2.15
CA THR A 83 -2.66 -17.22 1.62
C THR A 83 -2.22 -16.44 0.37
N GLY A 84 -3.07 -15.54 -0.13
CA GLY A 84 -2.76 -14.66 -1.26
C GLY A 84 -3.30 -15.17 -2.60
N ALA A 85 -4.07 -16.26 -2.62
CA ALA A 85 -4.82 -16.69 -3.81
C ALA A 85 -5.95 -15.69 -4.16
N HIS A 86 -6.56 -15.08 -3.15
CA HIS A 86 -7.66 -14.14 -3.31
C HIS A 86 -7.18 -12.69 -3.30
N TRP A 87 -8.01 -11.80 -3.83
CA TRP A 87 -7.80 -10.35 -3.83
C TRP A 87 -9.02 -9.65 -3.24
N MET A 88 -8.84 -8.44 -2.76
CA MET A 88 -9.93 -7.59 -2.30
C MET A 88 -10.21 -6.53 -3.33
N GLU A 89 -11.45 -6.32 -3.75
CA GLU A 89 -11.81 -5.09 -4.45
C GLU A 89 -11.97 -3.98 -3.42
N VAL A 90 -11.51 -2.78 -3.76
CA VAL A 90 -11.50 -1.59 -2.92
C VAL A 90 -11.79 -0.38 -3.77
N GLY A 91 -12.75 0.42 -3.35
CA GLY A 91 -13.17 1.60 -4.08
C GLY A 91 -14.19 2.42 -3.33
N VAL A 92 -14.86 3.30 -4.05
CA VAL A 92 -15.99 4.08 -3.57
C VAL A 92 -17.12 3.91 -4.58
N GLY A 93 -18.24 3.35 -4.13
CA GLY A 93 -19.47 3.28 -4.90
C GLY A 93 -20.27 4.57 -4.82
N GLY A 94 -21.02 4.87 -5.87
CA GLY A 94 -21.88 6.04 -6.00
C GLY A 94 -21.63 6.77 -7.33
N ALA A 95 -22.36 7.86 -7.56
CA ALA A 95 -22.26 8.63 -8.79
C ALA A 95 -21.16 9.69 -8.69
N PHE A 96 -20.18 9.63 -9.59
CA PHE A 96 -19.18 10.68 -9.78
C PHE A 96 -19.52 11.53 -11.00
N THR A 97 -19.10 12.79 -10.93
CA THR A 97 -19.27 13.80 -11.97
C THR A 97 -17.90 14.28 -12.46
N LYS A 98 -17.87 15.04 -13.58
CA LYS A 98 -16.61 15.60 -14.10
C LYS A 98 -15.90 16.52 -13.10
N THR A 99 -16.64 17.21 -12.23
CA THR A 99 -16.05 18.06 -11.19
C THR A 99 -15.29 17.27 -10.12
N ASP A 100 -15.62 15.99 -9.94
CA ASP A 100 -14.94 15.13 -8.96
C ASP A 100 -13.51 14.79 -9.33
N LEU A 101 -13.14 14.92 -10.61
CA LEU A 101 -11.76 14.71 -11.09
C LEU A 101 -10.75 15.67 -10.43
N ALA A 102 -11.22 16.81 -9.92
CA ALA A 102 -10.38 17.76 -9.20
C ALA A 102 -10.11 17.36 -7.73
N ASN A 103 -10.96 16.50 -7.15
CA ASN A 103 -10.95 16.17 -5.74
C ASN A 103 -10.05 14.96 -5.43
N THR A 104 -9.53 14.92 -4.20
CA THR A 104 -8.88 13.72 -3.64
C THR A 104 -9.80 13.10 -2.60
N TYR A 105 -10.04 11.80 -2.71
CA TYR A 105 -10.87 11.03 -1.81
C TYR A 105 -10.00 10.24 -0.85
N ARG A 106 -10.31 10.32 0.44
CA ARG A 106 -9.53 9.70 1.51
C ARG A 106 -10.39 8.81 2.39
N TRP A 107 -10.00 7.55 2.56
CA TRP A 107 -10.65 6.65 3.51
C TRP A 107 -9.66 5.63 4.07
N LYS A 108 -10.04 4.97 5.16
CA LYS A 108 -9.26 3.89 5.76
C LYS A 108 -10.03 2.59 5.72
N LEU A 109 -9.35 1.52 5.37
CA LEU A 109 -9.83 0.15 5.43
C LEU A 109 -9.08 -0.60 6.51
N ARG A 110 -9.80 -1.37 7.32
CA ARG A 110 -9.21 -2.31 8.28
C ARG A 110 -9.26 -3.67 7.63
N THR A 111 -8.13 -4.16 7.15
CA THR A 111 -8.08 -5.37 6.30
C THR A 111 -7.84 -6.65 7.11
N GLY A 112 -7.76 -6.54 8.44
CA GLY A 112 -7.58 -7.67 9.33
C GLY A 112 -6.30 -8.44 9.02
N LYS A 113 -6.39 -9.75 8.78
CA LYS A 113 -5.25 -10.58 8.39
C LYS A 113 -4.81 -10.39 6.93
N ILE A 114 -5.59 -9.71 6.09
CA ILE A 114 -5.20 -9.46 4.69
C ILE A 114 -4.14 -8.37 4.68
N GLU A 115 -2.89 -8.77 4.44
CA GLU A 115 -1.76 -7.85 4.32
C GLU A 115 -1.85 -7.07 3.00
N PRO A 116 -1.82 -5.72 3.02
CA PRO A 116 -1.81 -4.92 1.81
C PRO A 116 -0.40 -4.89 1.20
N SER A 117 -0.03 -5.99 0.55
CA SER A 117 1.27 -6.10 -0.12
C SER A 117 1.24 -5.50 -1.53
N VAL A 118 0.10 -5.66 -2.19
CA VAL A 118 -0.20 -5.18 -3.54
C VAL A 118 -1.47 -4.38 -3.50
N LEU A 119 -1.50 -3.23 -4.16
CA LEU A 119 -2.74 -2.50 -4.41
C LEU A 119 -2.77 -2.01 -5.86
N MET A 120 -3.90 -2.05 -6.53
CA MET A 120 -4.05 -1.58 -7.91
C MET A 120 -5.31 -0.73 -7.94
N LEU A 121 -5.19 0.59 -7.87
CA LEU A 121 -6.33 1.49 -7.67
C LEU A 121 -6.39 2.56 -8.76
N GLY A 122 -7.47 3.35 -8.74
CA GLY A 122 -7.69 4.46 -9.67
C GLY A 122 -6.71 5.62 -9.47
N ASP A 123 -6.99 6.72 -10.17
CA ASP A 123 -6.03 7.76 -10.54
C ASP A 123 -5.35 8.48 -9.39
N THR A 124 -4.04 8.68 -9.56
CA THR A 124 -3.14 9.33 -8.61
C THR A 124 -3.38 8.98 -7.15
N GLN A 125 -2.83 7.84 -6.74
CA GLN A 125 -3.02 7.36 -5.39
C GLN A 125 -1.83 7.71 -4.48
N GLN A 126 -2.11 7.87 -3.19
CA GLN A 126 -1.16 7.63 -2.11
C GLN A 126 -1.77 6.56 -1.19
N THR A 127 -0.92 5.69 -0.63
CA THR A 127 -1.35 4.70 0.36
C THR A 127 -0.47 4.74 1.58
N VAL A 128 -1.06 4.54 2.75
CA VAL A 128 -0.33 4.30 3.98
C VAL A 128 -0.79 2.99 4.56
N VAL A 129 0.16 2.05 4.66
CA VAL A 129 -0.05 0.77 5.32
C VAL A 129 0.37 0.87 6.77
N GLY A 130 -0.51 0.42 7.66
CA GLY A 130 -0.26 0.33 9.11
C GLY A 130 -0.67 -1.03 9.66
N GLY A 131 -0.29 -1.29 10.91
CA GLY A 131 -0.62 -2.53 11.60
C GLY A 131 0.36 -3.68 11.35
N ASP A 132 -0.05 -4.88 11.74
CA ASP A 132 0.70 -6.12 11.55
C ASP A 132 -0.21 -7.35 11.58
N ALA A 133 0.36 -8.54 11.36
CA ALA A 133 -0.39 -9.80 11.38
C ALA A 133 -1.02 -10.14 12.75
N THR A 134 -0.59 -9.50 13.85
CA THR A 134 -1.10 -9.73 15.20
C THR A 134 -2.26 -8.80 15.54
N THR A 135 -2.14 -7.52 15.16
CA THR A 135 -3.10 -6.46 15.49
C THR A 135 -4.07 -6.16 14.37
N GLY A 136 -3.82 -6.69 13.18
CA GLY A 136 -4.54 -6.40 11.96
C GLY A 136 -3.91 -5.28 11.17
N TRP A 137 -4.01 -5.41 9.85
CA TRP A 137 -3.55 -4.41 8.91
C TRP A 137 -4.61 -3.34 8.68
N THR A 138 -4.13 -2.13 8.40
CA THR A 138 -4.94 -1.02 7.93
C THR A 138 -4.34 -0.44 6.68
N LEU A 139 -5.19 -0.09 5.73
CA LEU A 139 -4.83 0.58 4.50
C LEU A 139 -5.56 1.92 4.45
N GLU A 140 -4.81 3.01 4.58
CA GLU A 140 -5.32 4.35 4.32
C GLU A 140 -5.05 4.71 2.86
N ILE A 141 -6.08 5.18 2.17
CA ILE A 141 -6.08 5.44 0.74
C ILE A 141 -6.40 6.90 0.52
N TRP A 142 -5.64 7.54 -0.36
CA TRP A 142 -5.95 8.81 -1.00
C TRP A 142 -5.97 8.55 -2.49
N ALA A 143 -7.09 8.75 -3.17
CA ALA A 143 -7.22 8.48 -4.59
C ALA A 143 -8.04 9.57 -5.27
N LYS A 144 -7.78 9.82 -6.54
CA LYS A 144 -8.65 10.62 -7.40
C LYS A 144 -9.48 9.70 -8.29
N PRO A 145 -10.73 10.07 -8.58
CA PRO A 145 -11.51 9.33 -9.55
C PRO A 145 -10.96 9.60 -10.95
N ALA A 146 -11.22 8.68 -11.89
CA ALA A 146 -10.89 8.87 -13.29
C ALA A 146 -11.92 8.27 -14.23
N VAL A 147 -11.86 8.71 -15.48
CA VAL A 147 -12.67 8.15 -16.57
C VAL A 147 -12.27 6.70 -16.80
N LYS A 148 -13.22 5.78 -16.63
CA LYS A 148 -13.13 4.39 -17.06
C LYS A 148 -14.00 4.18 -18.28
N ALA A 149 -13.44 3.57 -19.31
CA ALA A 149 -14.14 3.29 -20.56
C ALA A 149 -14.35 1.78 -20.70
N TYR A 150 -15.60 1.35 -20.82
CA TYR A 150 -15.98 -0.06 -20.78
C TYR A 150 -16.27 -0.64 -22.16
N LEU A 151 -15.70 -1.80 -22.41
CA LEU A 151 -16.03 -2.67 -23.54
C LEU A 151 -16.02 -4.10 -23.04
N GLU A 152 -17.10 -4.83 -23.29
CA GLU A 152 -17.22 -6.22 -22.87
C GLU A 152 -16.14 -7.07 -23.56
N GLY A 153 -15.47 -7.94 -22.79
CA GLY A 153 -14.40 -8.79 -23.31
C GLY A 153 -13.02 -8.12 -23.43
N CYS A 154 -12.89 -6.82 -23.16
CA CYS A 154 -11.61 -6.10 -23.25
C CYS A 154 -10.71 -6.42 -22.03
N TYR A 155 -9.88 -7.45 -22.16
CA TYR A 155 -8.99 -7.93 -21.08
C TYR A 155 -7.49 -7.88 -21.43
N SER A 156 -7.15 -7.75 -22.71
CA SER A 156 -5.80 -7.80 -23.26
C SER A 156 -5.69 -6.91 -24.50
N ALA A 157 -4.48 -6.65 -25.00
CA ALA A 157 -4.29 -5.97 -26.28
C ALA A 157 -4.96 -6.70 -27.46
N SER A 158 -5.00 -8.05 -27.42
CA SER A 158 -5.63 -8.86 -28.47
C SER A 158 -7.15 -8.77 -28.47
N THR A 159 -7.75 -8.68 -27.27
CA THR A 159 -9.21 -8.54 -27.11
C THR A 159 -9.67 -7.08 -27.08
N CYS A 160 -8.72 -6.15 -27.05
CA CYS A 160 -8.95 -4.71 -27.00
C CYS A 160 -7.94 -3.97 -27.89
N PRO A 161 -8.06 -4.12 -29.22
CA PRO A 161 -7.10 -3.56 -30.17
C PRO A 161 -7.17 -2.03 -30.22
N LYS A 162 -6.20 -1.39 -30.89
CA LYS A 162 -6.14 0.08 -31.05
C LYS A 162 -7.36 0.68 -31.77
N THR A 163 -8.21 -0.13 -32.39
CA THR A 163 -9.45 0.30 -33.07
C THR A 163 -10.69 0.20 -32.17
N SER A 164 -10.54 -0.27 -30.93
CA SER A 164 -11.67 -0.50 -30.02
C SER A 164 -12.34 0.80 -29.58
N VAL A 165 -13.67 0.84 -29.67
CA VAL A 165 -14.53 1.91 -29.18
C VAL A 165 -15.31 1.40 -27.98
N ALA A 166 -15.28 2.15 -26.89
CA ALA A 166 -16.02 1.81 -25.68
C ALA A 166 -17.54 1.86 -25.91
N ARG A 167 -18.26 0.94 -25.25
CA ARG A 167 -19.72 0.92 -25.21
C ARG A 167 -20.28 2.00 -24.27
N SER A 168 -19.58 2.23 -23.16
CA SER A 168 -19.94 3.24 -22.17
C SER A 168 -18.67 3.77 -21.49
N SER A 169 -18.81 4.90 -20.80
CA SER A 169 -17.78 5.42 -19.92
C SER A 169 -18.40 5.98 -18.64
N GLU A 170 -17.64 5.94 -17.56
CA GLU A 170 -18.04 6.51 -16.29
C GLU A 170 -16.83 7.11 -15.58
N ILE A 171 -17.07 7.90 -14.53
CA ILE A 171 -16.02 8.32 -13.62
C ILE A 171 -16.09 7.40 -12.41
N ALA A 172 -14.97 6.73 -12.11
CA ALA A 172 -14.93 5.69 -11.09
C ALA A 172 -13.70 5.80 -10.21
N LEU A 173 -13.83 5.22 -9.03
CA LEU A 173 -12.77 5.13 -8.03
C LEU A 173 -12.78 3.70 -7.47
N ALA A 174 -12.04 2.81 -8.12
CA ALA A 174 -12.01 1.39 -7.78
C ALA A 174 -10.67 0.75 -8.12
N GLY A 175 -10.40 -0.35 -7.45
CA GLY A 175 -9.16 -1.09 -7.55
C GLY A 175 -9.17 -2.34 -6.69
N TYR A 176 -8.01 -2.96 -6.51
CA TYR A 176 -7.91 -4.16 -5.72
C TYR A 176 -6.61 -4.31 -4.93
N CYS A 177 -6.68 -5.00 -3.80
CA CYS A 177 -5.57 -5.29 -2.92
C CYS A 177 -5.28 -6.80 -2.89
N ARG A 178 -4.02 -7.21 -2.86
CA ARG A 178 -3.62 -8.62 -2.78
C ARG A 178 -2.38 -8.82 -1.91
N MET A 179 -2.27 -9.95 -1.24
CA MET A 179 -1.03 -10.33 -0.55
C MET A 179 -0.01 -10.88 -1.57
N LEU A 180 1.25 -10.49 -1.41
CA LEU A 180 2.35 -11.06 -2.19
C LEU A 180 2.70 -12.44 -1.63
N SER A 181 2.66 -13.47 -2.48
CA SER A 181 3.11 -14.80 -2.09
C SER A 181 4.65 -14.85 -2.02
N ILE A 182 5.18 -15.71 -1.14
CA ILE A 182 6.60 -16.05 -1.14
C ILE A 182 6.68 -17.36 -1.88
N ASP A 183 7.13 -17.37 -3.14
CA ASP A 183 7.46 -18.55 -3.96
C ASP A 183 7.80 -18.08 -5.38
N SER A 184 8.89 -18.53 -5.98
CA SER A 184 9.29 -18.12 -7.34
C SER A 184 8.38 -18.65 -8.47
N TYR A 185 7.38 -19.47 -8.13
CA TYR A 185 6.60 -20.27 -9.10
C TYR A 185 5.10 -20.33 -8.81
N SER A 186 4.50 -19.27 -8.25
CA SER A 186 3.03 -19.24 -8.16
C SER A 186 2.43 -19.11 -9.57
N GLN A 187 1.71 -20.14 -10.05
CA GLN A 187 1.04 -20.12 -11.35
C GLN A 187 -0.12 -19.10 -11.42
N SER A 188 -0.54 -18.58 -10.27
CA SER A 188 -1.79 -17.84 -10.09
C SER A 188 -1.63 -16.49 -9.37
N GLY A 189 -0.40 -16.01 -9.10
CA GLY A 189 -0.18 -14.84 -8.26
C GLY A 189 1.09 -14.02 -8.50
N VAL A 190 1.11 -12.85 -7.86
CA VAL A 190 2.27 -11.96 -7.76
C VAL A 190 3.12 -12.46 -6.61
N SER A 191 4.38 -12.81 -6.87
CA SER A 191 5.24 -13.43 -5.87
C SER A 191 6.64 -12.83 -5.82
N VAL A 192 7.31 -13.10 -4.70
CA VAL A 192 8.69 -12.69 -4.44
C VAL A 192 9.47 -13.85 -3.85
N SER A 193 10.80 -13.81 -3.97
CA SER A 193 11.67 -14.89 -3.52
C SER A 193 11.89 -14.94 -2.00
N THR A 194 11.64 -13.84 -1.27
CA THR A 194 11.94 -13.76 0.17
C THR A 194 10.89 -12.99 0.98
N VAL A 195 10.82 -13.28 2.28
CA VAL A 195 9.98 -12.56 3.25
C VAL A 195 10.42 -11.10 3.37
N GLU A 196 11.73 -10.86 3.31
CA GLU A 196 12.33 -9.52 3.41
C GLU A 196 11.90 -8.64 2.24
N LEU A 197 11.97 -9.18 1.02
CA LEU A 197 11.54 -8.48 -0.18
C LEU A 197 10.03 -8.25 -0.17
N ARG A 198 9.23 -9.25 0.24
CA ARG A 198 7.79 -9.08 0.46
C ARG A 198 7.50 -7.92 1.40
N SER A 199 8.20 -7.89 2.53
CA SER A 199 8.03 -6.87 3.56
C SER A 199 8.47 -5.49 3.06
N ALA A 200 9.52 -5.43 2.23
CA ALA A 200 10.01 -4.18 1.63
C ALA A 200 9.07 -3.64 0.56
N LEU A 201 8.39 -4.52 -0.18
CA LEU A 201 7.40 -4.20 -1.20
C LEU A 201 5.98 -3.99 -0.65
N ARG A 202 5.76 -4.14 0.65
CA ARG A 202 4.44 -3.93 1.25
C ARG A 202 3.94 -2.50 1.01
N GLY A 203 2.70 -2.38 0.55
CA GLY A 203 2.10 -1.10 0.16
C GLY A 203 2.53 -0.63 -1.24
N THR A 204 3.14 -1.50 -2.05
CA THR A 204 3.31 -1.22 -3.48
C THR A 204 1.93 -1.04 -4.10
N PHE A 205 1.78 -0.02 -4.93
CA PHE A 205 0.56 0.13 -5.70
C PHE A 205 0.77 0.53 -7.14
N ILE A 206 -0.22 0.19 -7.96
CA ILE A 206 -0.35 0.65 -9.33
C ILE A 206 -1.59 1.52 -9.40
N ALA A 207 -1.44 2.73 -9.90
CA ALA A 207 -2.56 3.59 -10.24
C ALA A 207 -2.78 3.54 -11.76
N THR A 208 -3.98 3.17 -12.19
CA THR A 208 -4.40 3.24 -13.60
C THR A 208 -5.93 3.35 -13.72
N ASN A 209 -6.44 3.92 -14.80
CA ASN A 209 -7.86 3.93 -15.14
C ASN A 209 -8.24 2.88 -16.18
N GLY A 210 -7.39 1.87 -16.38
CA GLY A 210 -7.71 0.72 -17.23
C GLY A 210 -8.85 -0.07 -16.61
N ILE A 211 -9.71 -0.66 -17.45
CA ILE A 211 -10.79 -1.55 -16.97
C ILE A 211 -10.28 -2.93 -16.60
N SER A 212 -9.19 -3.38 -17.23
CA SER A 212 -8.47 -4.59 -16.87
C SER A 212 -7.05 -4.21 -16.50
N GLN A 213 -6.63 -4.63 -15.30
CA GLN A 213 -5.31 -4.32 -14.78
C GLN A 213 -4.74 -5.49 -14.01
N SER A 214 -3.46 -5.74 -14.20
CA SER A 214 -2.69 -6.69 -13.40
C SER A 214 -1.24 -6.26 -13.36
N TRP A 215 -0.46 -6.87 -12.47
CA TRP A 215 0.98 -6.82 -12.59
C TRP A 215 1.62 -8.09 -12.09
N LYS A 216 2.88 -8.27 -12.48
CA LYS A 216 3.76 -9.30 -11.97
C LYS A 216 5.07 -8.67 -11.54
N PHE A 217 5.67 -9.23 -10.49
CA PHE A 217 7.04 -8.95 -10.12
C PHE A 217 7.88 -10.17 -10.45
N SER A 218 8.91 -10.00 -11.28
CA SER A 218 9.85 -11.07 -11.54
C SER A 218 11.19 -10.48 -11.94
N LEU A 219 12.28 -11.08 -11.46
CA LEU A 219 13.64 -10.65 -11.79
C LEU A 219 13.83 -9.14 -11.64
N ASP A 220 13.39 -8.59 -10.51
CA ASP A 220 13.43 -7.16 -10.17
C ASP A 220 12.63 -6.22 -11.09
N THR A 221 11.78 -6.77 -11.96
CA THR A 221 10.99 -6.04 -12.93
C THR A 221 9.52 -6.11 -12.59
N PHE A 222 8.86 -4.94 -12.62
CA PHE A 222 7.42 -4.81 -12.57
C PHE A 222 6.88 -4.84 -13.98
N PHE A 223 6.08 -5.86 -14.29
CA PHE A 223 5.35 -5.97 -15.54
C PHE A 223 3.93 -5.55 -15.27
N VAL A 224 3.50 -4.41 -15.80
CA VAL A 224 2.15 -3.89 -15.61
C VAL A 224 1.33 -4.16 -16.85
N THR A 225 0.19 -4.80 -16.67
CA THR A 225 -0.85 -4.91 -17.70
C THR A 225 -1.94 -3.91 -17.35
N ALA A 226 -2.25 -3.00 -18.27
CA ALA A 226 -3.34 -2.05 -18.12
C ALA A 226 -4.03 -1.91 -19.47
N VAL A 227 -5.32 -2.22 -19.52
CA VAL A 227 -6.09 -2.34 -20.77
C VAL A 227 -7.40 -1.60 -20.63
N SER A 228 -7.71 -0.81 -21.64
CA SER A 228 -8.99 -0.14 -21.85
C SER A 228 -9.17 0.09 -23.35
N PRO A 229 -10.42 0.31 -23.81
CA PRO A 229 -10.70 0.68 -25.20
C PRO A 229 -9.95 1.94 -25.61
N HIS A 230 -9.53 1.99 -26.88
CA HIS A 230 -8.75 3.13 -27.37
C HIS A 230 -9.57 4.41 -27.48
N PHE A 231 -10.86 4.27 -27.79
CA PHE A 231 -11.78 5.39 -27.99
C PHE A 231 -12.95 5.36 -27.01
N LEU A 232 -13.41 6.55 -26.61
CA LEU A 232 -14.65 6.75 -25.87
C LEU A 232 -15.89 6.52 -26.76
N PRO A 233 -17.08 6.32 -26.17
CA PRO A 233 -18.31 6.25 -26.94
C PRO A 233 -18.50 7.51 -27.79
N PRO A 234 -19.07 7.41 -29.01
CA PRO A 234 -19.31 8.57 -29.85
C PRO A 234 -20.18 9.61 -29.16
N ASP A 235 -19.85 10.89 -29.35
CA ASP A 235 -20.70 12.00 -28.94
C ASP A 235 -21.92 12.16 -29.88
N SER A 236 -22.76 13.18 -29.61
CA SER A 236 -23.94 13.46 -30.45
C SER A 236 -23.60 13.85 -31.89
N SER A 237 -22.35 14.18 -32.19
CA SER A 237 -21.86 14.45 -33.56
C SER A 237 -21.32 13.20 -34.27
N GLY A 238 -21.31 12.05 -33.58
CA GLY A 238 -20.78 10.79 -34.09
C GLY A 238 -19.26 10.67 -33.98
N LYS A 239 -18.58 11.59 -33.26
CA LYS A 239 -17.13 11.56 -33.08
C LYS A 239 -16.76 10.90 -31.76
N SER A 240 -15.71 10.07 -31.79
CA SER A 240 -15.13 9.47 -30.60
C SER A 240 -13.80 10.14 -30.24
N GLU A 241 -13.68 10.58 -28.99
CA GLU A 241 -12.42 11.03 -28.42
C GLU A 241 -11.53 9.83 -28.02
N ILE A 242 -10.23 10.04 -27.94
CA ILE A 242 -9.29 9.05 -27.42
C ILE A 242 -9.53 8.89 -25.91
N THR A 243 -9.57 7.64 -25.43
CA THR A 243 -9.69 7.35 -24.00
C THR A 243 -8.45 7.85 -23.27
N PRO A 244 -8.55 8.86 -22.38
CA PRO A 244 -7.42 9.29 -21.57
C PRO A 244 -6.95 8.15 -20.68
N GLY A 245 -5.64 8.06 -20.47
CA GLY A 245 -5.03 6.94 -19.78
C GLY A 245 -3.83 7.37 -18.98
N PHE A 246 -3.53 6.64 -17.91
CA PHE A 246 -2.27 6.75 -17.19
C PHE A 246 -1.93 5.39 -16.57
N VAL A 247 -0.65 5.21 -16.31
CA VAL A 247 -0.16 4.11 -15.48
C VAL A 247 0.94 4.68 -14.59
N ARG A 248 0.78 4.53 -13.28
CA ARG A 248 1.77 4.97 -12.29
C ARG A 248 2.04 3.82 -11.33
N VAL A 249 3.29 3.68 -10.92
CA VAL A 249 3.69 2.65 -9.96
C VAL A 249 4.34 3.33 -8.77
N PHE A 250 3.81 3.08 -7.59
CA PHE A 250 4.40 3.51 -6.35
C PHE A 250 5.20 2.39 -5.73
N LEU A 251 6.43 2.73 -5.34
CA LEU A 251 7.37 1.82 -4.74
C LEU A 251 7.70 2.29 -3.32
N PRO A 252 7.46 1.46 -2.29
CA PRO A 252 7.70 1.84 -0.90
C PRO A 252 9.16 2.19 -0.65
N LYS A 253 9.38 3.11 0.29
CA LYS A 253 10.72 3.51 0.74
C LYS A 253 11.57 2.33 1.21
N ALA A 254 10.95 1.33 1.83
CA ALA A 254 11.65 0.13 2.26
C ALA A 254 12.27 -0.64 1.08
N TYR A 255 11.54 -0.81 -0.03
CA TYR A 255 12.09 -1.40 -1.25
C TYR A 255 13.25 -0.57 -1.82
N ILE A 256 13.09 0.75 -1.92
CA ILE A 256 14.12 1.62 -2.50
C ILE A 256 15.42 1.64 -1.67
N ILE A 257 15.30 1.69 -0.33
CA ILE A 257 16.47 1.82 0.54
C ILE A 257 17.08 0.47 0.87
N LEU A 258 16.26 -0.50 1.31
CA LEU A 258 16.78 -1.76 1.85
C LEU A 258 17.11 -2.75 0.74
N ASP A 259 16.28 -2.81 -0.28
CA ASP A 259 16.45 -3.78 -1.36
C ASP A 259 17.22 -3.17 -2.55
N ARG A 260 16.88 -1.97 -3.01
CA ARG A 260 17.61 -1.33 -4.12
C ARG A 260 18.93 -0.65 -3.71
N GLY A 261 19.12 -0.38 -2.42
CA GLY A 261 20.39 0.12 -1.85
C GLY A 261 20.57 1.65 -1.89
N TYR A 262 19.54 2.42 -2.21
CA TYR A 262 19.64 3.88 -2.23
C TYR A 262 19.64 4.47 -0.83
N LYS A 263 20.43 5.53 -0.60
CA LYS A 263 20.45 6.24 0.69
C LYS A 263 19.27 7.18 0.88
N SER A 264 18.73 7.68 -0.22
CA SER A 264 17.64 8.64 -0.24
C SER A 264 16.79 8.39 -1.48
N LEU A 265 15.48 8.63 -1.34
CA LEU A 265 14.53 8.57 -2.44
C LEU A 265 14.85 9.61 -3.53
N SER A 266 15.46 10.74 -3.15
CA SER A 266 15.87 11.81 -4.06
C SER A 266 16.99 11.39 -5.04
N LEU A 267 17.66 10.27 -4.78
CA LEU A 267 18.72 9.74 -5.66
C LEU A 267 18.16 8.82 -6.74
N VAL A 268 16.88 8.47 -6.67
CA VAL A 268 16.21 7.73 -7.75
C VAL A 268 15.70 8.75 -8.75
N THR A 269 16.53 9.04 -9.75
CA THR A 269 16.19 9.91 -10.87
C THR A 269 15.60 9.10 -12.04
N PRO A 270 15.01 9.73 -13.07
CA PRO A 270 14.49 9.03 -14.26
C PRO A 270 15.47 8.04 -14.88
N GLU A 271 16.76 8.35 -14.92
CA GLU A 271 17.81 7.50 -15.50
C GLU A 271 18.06 6.21 -14.70
N ARG A 272 17.57 6.16 -13.46
CA ARG A 272 17.61 4.98 -12.59
C ARG A 272 16.39 4.09 -12.73
N VAL A 273 15.46 4.46 -13.60
CA VAL A 273 14.29 3.67 -13.94
C VAL A 273 14.41 3.24 -15.40
N LYS A 274 14.64 1.94 -15.62
CA LYS A 274 14.41 1.36 -16.95
C LYS A 274 12.92 1.24 -17.13
N LEU A 275 12.40 1.80 -18.22
CA LEU A 275 10.99 1.78 -18.54
C LEU A 275 10.81 1.51 -20.03
N THR A 276 9.95 0.54 -20.34
CA THR A 276 9.36 0.40 -21.67
C THR A 276 7.84 0.54 -21.58
N VAL A 277 7.24 1.05 -22.65
CA VAL A 277 5.79 1.13 -22.82
C VAL A 277 5.48 0.55 -24.19
N SER A 278 4.68 -0.51 -24.24
CA SER A 278 4.38 -1.22 -25.49
C SER A 278 5.62 -1.70 -26.25
N GLY A 279 6.67 -2.08 -25.51
CA GLY A 279 7.95 -2.54 -26.05
C GLY A 279 8.92 -1.43 -26.49
N GLU A 280 8.49 -0.17 -26.45
CA GLU A 280 9.33 0.98 -26.79
C GLU A 280 9.94 1.61 -25.54
N ASN A 281 11.18 2.12 -25.64
CA ASN A 281 11.81 2.83 -24.53
C ASN A 281 11.03 4.11 -24.21
N ALA A 282 10.75 4.33 -22.92
CA ALA A 282 10.07 5.52 -22.44
C ALA A 282 10.85 6.15 -21.27
N THR A 283 10.62 7.43 -21.02
CA THR A 283 11.21 8.14 -19.89
C THR A 283 10.20 8.27 -18.77
N ALA A 284 10.50 7.68 -17.63
CA ALA A 284 9.65 7.80 -16.44
C ALA A 284 9.79 9.19 -15.80
N LYS A 285 8.71 9.72 -15.25
CA LYS A 285 8.78 10.82 -14.28
C LYS A 285 8.78 10.24 -12.87
N VAL A 286 9.85 10.48 -12.13
CA VAL A 286 10.01 9.98 -10.75
C VAL A 286 9.75 11.10 -9.75
N THR A 287 8.82 10.87 -8.84
CA THR A 287 8.45 11.82 -7.78
C THR A 287 8.69 11.19 -6.40
N PRO A 288 9.71 11.65 -5.64
CA PRO A 288 9.88 11.25 -4.25
C PRO A 288 8.73 11.75 -3.37
N THR A 289 8.32 10.91 -2.43
CA THR A 289 7.33 11.22 -1.38
C THR A 289 7.89 10.83 -0.01
N ASP A 290 7.20 11.16 1.07
CA ASP A 290 7.62 10.76 2.42
C ASP A 290 7.70 9.23 2.60
N HIS A 291 6.91 8.47 1.82
CA HIS A 291 6.70 7.04 2.01
C HIS A 291 7.32 6.15 0.92
N GLY A 292 7.84 6.73 -0.16
CA GLY A 292 8.34 5.98 -1.31
C GLY A 292 8.52 6.87 -2.54
N ILE A 293 8.66 6.27 -3.71
CA ILE A 293 8.68 6.99 -4.99
C ILE A 293 7.42 6.66 -5.79
N LEU A 294 6.87 7.66 -6.47
CA LEU A 294 5.86 7.48 -7.51
C LEU A 294 6.54 7.58 -8.87
N VAL A 295 6.41 6.55 -9.68
CA VAL A 295 6.93 6.48 -11.04
C VAL A 295 5.75 6.60 -11.99
N ASP A 296 5.67 7.73 -12.69
CA ASP A 296 4.72 7.95 -13.78
C ASP A 296 5.35 7.46 -15.09
N THR A 297 4.65 6.55 -15.77
CA THR A 297 5.16 5.88 -16.97
C THR A 297 5.03 6.73 -18.24
N GLY A 298 4.38 7.91 -18.16
CA GLY A 298 4.16 8.77 -19.31
C GLY A 298 3.04 8.33 -20.24
N VAL A 299 2.30 7.26 -19.89
CA VAL A 299 1.05 6.89 -20.57
C VAL A 299 0.06 8.05 -20.44
N THR A 300 -0.51 8.48 -21.57
CA THR A 300 -1.51 9.57 -21.64
C THR A 300 -2.85 9.12 -22.23
N HIS A 301 -2.89 7.96 -22.88
CA HIS A 301 -4.10 7.35 -23.44
C HIS A 301 -4.02 5.82 -23.40
N PHE A 302 -5.18 5.15 -23.43
CA PHE A 302 -5.19 3.69 -23.52
C PHE A 302 -5.06 3.20 -24.93
N SER A 303 -4.13 2.27 -25.13
CA SER A 303 -3.97 1.44 -26.32
C SER A 303 -3.26 0.14 -25.92
N ALA A 304 -3.67 -0.43 -24.77
CA ALA A 304 -2.95 -1.48 -24.04
C ALA A 304 -1.45 -1.14 -23.82
N PRO A 305 -1.14 -0.03 -23.13
CA PRO A 305 0.22 0.49 -23.00
C PRO A 305 1.22 -0.48 -22.37
N ASN A 306 0.75 -1.39 -21.50
CA ASN A 306 1.51 -2.43 -20.81
C ASN A 306 2.96 -2.05 -20.44
N PRO A 307 3.16 -1.11 -19.49
CA PRO A 307 4.50 -0.69 -19.10
C PRO A 307 5.30 -1.80 -18.39
N GLU A 308 6.59 -1.88 -18.67
CA GLU A 308 7.55 -2.70 -17.92
C GLU A 308 8.58 -1.78 -17.27
N MET A 309 8.78 -1.90 -15.96
CA MET A 309 9.69 -1.02 -15.25
C MET A 309 10.59 -1.73 -14.24
N MET A 310 11.80 -1.23 -14.11
CA MET A 310 12.80 -1.70 -13.17
C MET A 310 13.53 -0.51 -12.56
N VAL A 311 13.56 -0.45 -11.23
CA VAL A 311 14.47 0.47 -10.53
C VAL A 311 15.83 -0.21 -10.43
N LEU A 312 16.83 0.39 -11.07
CA LEU A 312 18.20 -0.10 -11.04
C LEU A 312 18.73 -0.11 -9.61
N LYS A 313 19.55 -1.11 -9.26
CA LYS A 313 20.31 -1.09 -8.00
C LYS A 313 21.17 0.18 -7.95
N ALA A 314 21.34 0.75 -6.76
CA ALA A 314 22.28 1.85 -6.56
C ALA A 314 23.70 1.39 -6.93
N ASP A 315 24.44 2.23 -7.66
CA ASP A 315 25.86 2.01 -7.93
C ASP A 315 26.75 2.52 -6.78
N ASP A 316 28.04 2.23 -6.86
CA ASP A 316 29.00 2.57 -5.81
C ASP A 316 29.04 4.07 -5.48
N SER A 317 28.74 4.96 -6.43
CA SER A 317 28.70 6.41 -6.20
C SER A 317 27.48 6.84 -5.37
N LEU A 318 26.40 6.09 -5.48
CA LEU A 318 25.16 6.30 -4.72
C LEU A 318 25.12 5.45 -3.44
N THR A 319 26.04 4.50 -3.28
CA THR A 319 26.31 3.74 -2.05
C THR A 319 27.48 4.31 -1.23
N ALA A 320 28.40 5.11 -1.81
CA ALA A 320 29.64 5.58 -1.17
C ALA A 320 29.38 6.55 0.00
N VAL A 321 29.70 6.09 1.21
CA VAL A 321 29.79 6.91 2.43
C VAL A 321 31.12 7.66 2.35
N PRO A 322 31.25 8.95 2.73
CA PRO A 322 32.58 9.50 3.03
C PRO A 322 33.25 8.59 4.06
N PRO A 323 34.57 8.33 4.00
CA PRO A 323 35.21 7.41 4.92
C PRO A 323 35.02 7.90 6.36
N ALA A 324 34.11 7.26 7.07
CA ALA A 324 34.03 7.25 8.51
C ALA A 324 33.97 5.78 8.92
N SER A 325 35.15 5.19 9.01
CA SER A 325 35.51 3.98 9.78
C SER A 325 34.57 2.75 9.66
N VAL A 326 35.09 1.76 8.97
CA VAL A 326 34.67 0.34 8.90
C VAL A 326 33.95 -0.16 10.16
N VAL A 327 32.71 -0.64 10.03
CA VAL A 327 32.21 -1.79 10.81
C VAL A 327 31.26 -2.63 9.94
N PRO A 328 31.50 -3.95 9.78
CA PRO A 328 30.75 -4.82 8.88
C PRO A 328 29.35 -5.20 9.38
N SER A 329 28.52 -5.60 8.42
CA SER A 329 27.16 -6.15 8.57
C SER A 329 27.10 -7.29 9.61
N ALA A 330 26.15 -7.21 10.53
CA ALA A 330 25.81 -8.29 11.45
C ALA A 330 24.30 -8.50 11.49
N LYS A 331 23.88 -9.78 11.47
CA LYS A 331 22.59 -10.28 11.97
C LYS A 331 22.09 -9.38 13.11
N PRO A 332 20.78 -9.09 13.26
CA PRO A 332 20.28 -8.22 14.31
C PRO A 332 20.67 -8.81 15.67
N THR A 333 21.82 -8.36 16.15
CA THR A 333 22.38 -8.77 17.42
C THR A 333 21.62 -7.90 18.39
N LEU A 334 20.56 -8.46 18.98
CA LEU A 334 19.89 -7.84 20.12
C LEU A 334 20.99 -7.39 21.08
N ALA A 335 21.16 -6.08 21.24
CA ALA A 335 22.17 -5.55 22.14
C ALA A 335 21.93 -6.16 23.53
N THR A 336 22.96 -6.75 24.12
CA THR A 336 22.80 -7.48 25.38
C THR A 336 22.98 -6.51 26.54
N LEU A 337 22.04 -6.52 27.49
CA LEU A 337 22.14 -5.76 28.74
C LEU A 337 22.34 -6.77 29.87
N LYS A 338 23.53 -6.81 30.47
CA LYS A 338 23.83 -7.76 31.55
C LYS A 338 22.86 -7.54 32.72
N LYS A 339 22.36 -8.65 33.30
CA LYS A 339 21.45 -8.63 34.46
C LYS A 339 21.97 -7.71 35.57
N GLY A 340 21.10 -6.84 36.07
CA GLY A 340 21.42 -5.88 37.15
C GLY A 340 22.40 -4.75 36.79
N LYS A 341 22.89 -4.67 35.55
CA LYS A 341 23.76 -3.57 35.09
C LYS A 341 22.95 -2.42 34.50
N SER A 342 23.59 -1.26 34.38
CA SER A 342 22.97 -0.06 33.83
C SER A 342 23.77 0.50 32.66
N LYS A 343 23.09 1.26 31.79
CA LYS A 343 23.65 1.90 30.61
C LYS A 343 23.13 3.32 30.50
N THR A 344 23.96 4.29 30.11
CA THR A 344 23.56 5.70 30.00
C THR A 344 22.60 5.90 28.83
N LEU A 345 21.57 6.73 29.01
CA LEU A 345 20.57 7.01 27.96
C LEU A 345 21.21 7.68 26.74
N SER A 346 22.23 8.51 26.96
CA SER A 346 23.02 9.14 25.88
C SER A 346 23.78 8.13 25.01
N SER A 347 24.04 6.92 25.50
CA SER A 347 24.61 5.83 24.69
C SER A 347 23.57 5.10 23.84
N ILE A 348 22.27 5.38 24.04
CA ILE A 348 21.14 4.80 23.29
C ILE A 348 20.73 5.75 22.16
N ALA A 349 20.55 7.02 22.50
CA ALA A 349 20.31 8.13 21.57
C ALA A 349 20.84 9.44 22.16
N LYS A 350 21.35 10.33 21.30
CA LYS A 350 21.71 11.71 21.64
C LYS A 350 20.73 12.68 20.96
N PRO A 351 19.64 13.10 21.63
CA PRO A 351 18.79 14.18 21.14
C PRO A 351 19.59 15.47 20.95
N LYS A 352 19.15 16.34 20.03
CA LYS A 352 19.77 17.68 19.86
C LYS A 352 19.56 18.50 21.14
N ALA A 353 20.47 19.43 21.45
CA ALA A 353 20.36 20.28 22.64
C ALA A 353 19.04 21.07 22.72
N SER A 354 18.45 21.42 21.57
CA SER A 354 17.15 22.10 21.48
C SER A 354 15.93 21.19 21.70
N GLN A 355 16.10 19.88 21.75
CA GLN A 355 15.01 18.91 21.94
C GLN A 355 14.84 18.56 23.41
N ARG A 356 13.60 18.47 23.89
CA ARG A 356 13.27 17.97 25.24
C ARG A 356 12.92 16.48 25.17
N PRO A 357 13.85 15.55 25.49
CA PRO A 357 13.58 14.13 25.37
C PRO A 357 12.75 13.59 26.54
N LYS A 358 11.82 12.68 26.23
CA LYS A 358 11.10 11.86 27.19
C LYS A 358 11.46 10.39 26.96
N TRP A 359 12.07 9.78 27.97
CA TRP A 359 12.52 8.40 27.94
C TRP A 359 11.51 7.49 28.63
N THR A 360 11.22 6.35 28.01
CA THR A 360 10.38 5.28 28.58
C THR A 360 11.08 3.94 28.40
N ALA A 361 11.01 3.09 29.42
CA ALA A 361 11.48 1.72 29.36
C ALA A 361 10.33 0.76 29.71
N SER A 362 10.32 -0.41 29.08
CA SER A 362 9.34 -1.48 29.33
C SER A 362 10.01 -2.85 29.28
N GLY A 363 9.39 -3.84 29.93
CA GLY A 363 9.91 -5.21 30.01
C GLY A 363 10.97 -5.36 31.10
N ALA A 364 12.05 -6.08 30.82
CA ALA A 364 13.09 -6.44 31.79
C ALA A 364 14.05 -5.28 32.16
N CYS A 365 13.61 -4.02 32.11
CA CYS A 365 14.42 -2.87 32.51
C CYS A 365 13.56 -1.66 32.91
N ARG A 366 14.18 -0.69 33.60
CA ARG A 366 13.56 0.58 33.99
C ARG A 366 14.51 1.75 33.76
N ILE A 367 13.96 2.96 33.66
CA ILE A 367 14.77 4.20 33.66
C ILE A 367 15.02 4.62 35.12
N SER A 368 16.26 4.99 35.43
CA SER A 368 16.68 5.54 36.72
C SER A 368 17.64 6.70 36.47
N GLY A 369 17.16 7.93 36.66
CA GLY A 369 17.91 9.13 36.30
C GLY A 369 18.32 9.13 34.83
N THR A 370 19.60 9.29 34.55
CA THR A 370 20.17 9.35 33.18
C THR A 370 20.54 7.98 32.61
N ARG A 371 20.07 6.88 33.22
CA ARG A 371 20.42 5.50 32.87
C ARG A 371 19.20 4.61 32.67
N VAL A 372 19.33 3.62 31.78
CA VAL A 372 18.49 2.41 31.79
C VAL A 372 19.16 1.36 32.69
N VAL A 373 18.38 0.72 33.54
CA VAL A 373 18.83 -0.33 34.47
C VAL A 373 18.15 -1.63 34.12
N ALA A 374 18.94 -2.68 33.85
CA ALA A 374 18.46 -4.02 33.60
C ALA A 374 17.89 -4.65 34.88
N SER A 375 16.82 -5.44 34.74
CA SER A 375 16.36 -6.35 35.78
C SER A 375 17.42 -7.41 36.08
N LYS A 376 17.33 -8.04 37.26
CA LYS A 376 18.10 -9.25 37.59
C LYS A 376 17.54 -10.50 36.90
N LYS A 377 16.30 -10.43 36.36
CA LYS A 377 15.67 -11.51 35.58
C LYS A 377 15.96 -11.34 34.09
N SER A 378 16.11 -12.46 33.38
CA SER A 378 16.22 -12.45 31.92
C SER A 378 14.91 -12.02 31.27
N GLY A 379 15.01 -11.42 30.08
CA GLY A 379 13.85 -11.00 29.31
C GLY A 379 14.20 -9.91 28.30
N THR A 380 13.19 -9.39 27.62
CA THR A 380 13.39 -8.31 26.64
C THR A 380 13.21 -6.97 27.32
N CYS A 381 14.18 -6.07 27.15
CA CYS A 381 14.15 -4.69 27.62
C CYS A 381 13.94 -3.76 26.42
N LYS A 382 12.89 -2.96 26.39
CA LYS A 382 12.61 -2.01 25.31
C LYS A 382 12.73 -0.59 25.84
N VAL A 383 13.57 0.22 25.22
CA VAL A 383 13.79 1.62 25.59
C VAL A 383 13.40 2.51 24.41
N THR A 384 12.50 3.46 24.66
CA THR A 384 12.02 4.41 23.66
C THR A 384 12.32 5.84 24.12
N VAL A 385 12.85 6.65 23.21
CA VAL A 385 12.96 8.10 23.39
C VAL A 385 11.99 8.82 22.47
N ARG A 386 11.23 9.74 23.05
CA ARG A 386 10.36 10.67 22.32
C ARG A 386 10.89 12.09 22.47
N VAL A 387 10.71 12.92 21.45
CA VAL A 387 11.07 14.35 21.48
C VAL A 387 9.87 15.19 21.05
N LEU A 388 9.75 16.42 21.56
CA LEU A 388 8.73 17.34 21.09
C LEU A 388 9.02 17.76 19.65
N ASN A 389 8.01 17.68 18.78
CA ASN A 389 8.03 18.28 17.46
C ASN A 389 7.66 19.78 17.52
N THR A 390 7.71 20.46 16.37
CA THR A 390 7.36 21.88 16.22
C THR A 390 5.93 22.21 16.65
N LYS A 391 5.03 21.22 16.67
CA LYS A 391 3.64 21.32 17.13
C LYS A 391 3.47 20.96 18.63
N LYS A 392 4.56 20.95 19.41
CA LYS A 392 4.59 20.59 20.84
C LYS A 392 4.00 19.20 21.16
N LYS A 393 4.05 18.24 20.22
CA LYS A 393 3.65 16.84 20.43
C LYS A 393 4.88 15.94 20.52
N TYR A 394 4.87 14.96 21.43
CA TYR A 394 5.96 13.98 21.56
C TYR A 394 5.91 12.95 20.43
N VAL A 395 6.93 12.94 19.57
CA VAL A 395 7.12 11.95 18.50
C VAL A 395 8.27 11.01 18.86
N VAL A 396 8.19 9.75 18.44
CA VAL A 396 9.24 8.75 18.70
C VAL A 396 10.49 9.09 17.89
N LEU A 397 11.61 9.30 18.58
CA LEU A 397 12.91 9.52 17.95
C LEU A 397 13.63 8.19 17.70
N LYS A 398 13.61 7.29 18.69
CA LYS A 398 14.28 5.99 18.60
C LYS A 398 13.66 4.99 19.57
N THR A 399 13.63 3.73 19.15
CA THR A 399 13.35 2.60 20.04
C THR A 399 14.47 1.58 19.89
N VAL A 400 14.98 1.08 21.01
CA VAL A 400 16.01 0.03 21.04
C VAL A 400 15.52 -1.10 21.93
N SER A 401 15.64 -2.33 21.43
CA SER A 401 15.36 -3.54 22.19
C SER A 401 16.68 -4.21 22.59
N TYR A 402 16.80 -4.56 23.87
CA TYR A 402 17.90 -5.30 24.45
C TYR A 402 17.43 -6.67 24.90
N LYS A 403 18.29 -7.68 24.73
CA LYS A 403 18.13 -8.96 25.44
C LYS A 403 18.82 -8.82 26.81
N VAL A 404 18.08 -9.03 27.89
CA VAL A 404 18.64 -9.10 29.24
C VAL A 404 19.04 -10.56 29.50
N SER A 405 20.34 -10.81 29.57
CA SER A 405 20.91 -12.14 29.84
C SER A 405 22.07 -12.07 30.79
#